data_AF-A0A4P5X4R4-F1
#
_entry.id   AF-A0A4P5X4R4-F1
#
_cell.length_a   1.000
_cell.length_b   1.000
_cell.length_c   1.000
_cell.angle_alpha   90.00
_cell.angle_beta   90.00
_cell.angle_gamma   90.00
#
_symmetry.space_group_name_H-M   'P 1'
#
loop_
_entity.id
_entity.type
_entity.pdbx_description
1 polymer ?
#
loop_
_entity_poly.entity_id
_entity_poly.type
_entity_poly.pdbx_seq_one_letter_code
_entity_poly.pdbx_strand_id
1 'polypeptide(L)'
;MRGLPFKANCPECGTPVIQSLRGILLQFADPTYIKEILTGTSWVLNGILVSIVLAILGGLLGLGAAFVAPNLASGTILLSSFVSLAVGIWIFLGYLKLTTPDPQFTGTERPDSARQVVRVAAIASIVISALQLLVGGISISAGSVPGGLLGILGSVLGFASLIAFAVQFFATMNYMMWMAGRFPDMWIYRRAKTYRWLLPVLGTVGVIVLVGPLIALILYWNLLDRVRKHLKAITATGEPAVLPDMMG
;
A
#
# COMPACT_ATOMS: atom_id res chain seq x y z
N MET A 1 16.90 -9.74 -34.44
CA MET A 1 16.32 -11.08 -34.17
C MET A 1 15.27 -11.54 -35.19
N ARG A 2 15.03 -10.82 -36.29
CA ARG A 2 14.09 -11.30 -37.32
C ARG A 2 14.73 -12.48 -38.07
N GLY A 3 14.16 -13.68 -37.95
CA GLY A 3 14.62 -14.89 -38.66
C GLY A 3 15.07 -16.06 -37.79
N LEU A 4 15.18 -15.91 -36.47
CA LEU A 4 15.47 -17.05 -35.58
C LEU A 4 14.20 -17.90 -35.36
N PRO A 5 14.29 -19.24 -35.41
CA PRO A 5 13.14 -20.09 -35.12
C PRO A 5 12.67 -19.91 -33.67
N PHE A 6 11.36 -20.00 -33.43
CA PHE A 6 10.76 -19.80 -32.09
C PHE A 6 11.33 -20.71 -30.99
N LYS A 7 11.86 -21.88 -31.37
CA LYS A 7 12.46 -22.85 -30.45
C LYS A 7 13.98 -22.67 -30.28
N ALA A 8 14.62 -21.75 -31.00
CA ALA A 8 16.04 -21.48 -30.82
C ALA A 8 16.30 -20.72 -29.52
N ASN A 9 17.50 -20.88 -28.99
CA ASN A 9 18.02 -20.05 -27.91
C ASN A 9 18.62 -18.76 -28.49
N CYS A 10 18.48 -17.65 -27.78
CA CYS A 10 19.10 -16.38 -28.13
C CYS A 10 20.63 -16.53 -28.07
N PRO A 11 21.39 -16.15 -29.11
CA PRO A 11 22.84 -16.31 -29.11
C PRO A 11 23.57 -15.43 -28.07
N GLU A 12 22.95 -14.33 -27.61
CA GLU A 12 23.56 -13.41 -26.64
C GLU A 12 23.48 -13.91 -25.19
N CYS A 13 22.36 -14.54 -24.83
CA CYS A 13 22.03 -14.85 -23.44
C CYS A 13 21.59 -16.30 -23.20
N GLY A 14 21.50 -17.13 -24.25
CA GLY A 14 21.06 -18.52 -24.17
C GLY A 14 19.57 -18.72 -23.85
N THR A 15 18.81 -17.64 -23.61
CA THR A 15 17.39 -17.71 -23.24
C THR A 15 16.52 -18.08 -24.45
N PRO A 16 15.49 -18.92 -24.32
CA PRO A 16 14.59 -19.27 -25.43
C PRO A 16 13.98 -18.03 -26.09
N VAL A 17 14.03 -17.93 -27.42
CA VAL A 17 13.49 -16.77 -28.18
C VAL A 17 12.01 -16.52 -27.87
N ILE A 18 11.24 -17.58 -27.62
CA ILE A 18 9.83 -17.47 -27.26
C ILE A 18 9.60 -16.67 -25.96
N GLN A 19 10.52 -16.72 -24.98
CA GLN A 19 10.40 -15.92 -23.75
C GLN A 19 10.69 -14.44 -24.02
N SER A 20 11.62 -14.14 -24.91
CA SER A 20 11.93 -12.74 -25.29
C SER A 20 10.78 -12.10 -26.08
N LEU A 21 10.07 -12.87 -26.91
CA LEU A 21 8.95 -12.38 -27.71
C LEU A 21 7.65 -12.19 -26.91
N ARG A 22 7.46 -12.94 -25.82
CA ARG A 22 6.26 -12.85 -24.96
C ARG A 22 6.20 -11.58 -24.11
N GLY A 23 7.32 -10.86 -23.96
CA GLY A 23 7.43 -9.70 -23.10
C GLY A 23 7.37 -10.04 -21.61
N ILE A 24 7.43 -9.02 -20.76
CA ILE A 24 7.44 -9.14 -19.29
C ILE A 24 6.02 -9.22 -18.69
N LEU A 25 5.08 -9.82 -19.42
CA LEU A 25 3.67 -9.87 -19.04
C LEU A 25 3.45 -10.78 -17.84
N LEU A 26 2.59 -10.34 -16.91
CA LEU A 26 2.33 -11.07 -15.67
C LEU A 26 1.64 -12.43 -15.90
N GLN A 27 0.99 -12.62 -17.04
CA GLN A 27 0.33 -13.88 -17.42
C GLN A 27 1.28 -15.06 -17.62
N PHE A 28 2.56 -14.79 -17.86
CA PHE A 28 3.59 -15.82 -18.01
C PHE A 28 4.46 -15.97 -16.76
N ALA A 29 4.17 -15.24 -15.69
CA ALA A 29 4.91 -15.33 -14.44
C ALA A 29 4.59 -16.63 -13.70
N ASP A 30 5.45 -16.99 -12.75
CA ASP A 30 5.26 -18.18 -11.93
C ASP A 30 3.90 -18.14 -11.16
N PRO A 31 3.10 -19.21 -11.17
CA PRO A 31 1.79 -19.19 -10.52
C PRO A 31 1.86 -19.00 -9.00
N THR A 32 2.98 -19.38 -8.35
CA THR A 32 3.17 -19.12 -6.91
C THR A 32 3.34 -17.62 -6.66
N TYR A 33 4.12 -16.93 -7.50
CA TYR A 33 4.30 -15.49 -7.44
C TYR A 33 2.99 -14.73 -7.63
N ILE A 34 2.16 -15.13 -8.61
CA ILE A 34 0.85 -14.50 -8.84
C ILE A 34 -0.06 -14.67 -7.62
N LYS A 35 -0.06 -15.85 -6.98
CA LYS A 35 -0.83 -16.10 -5.75
C LYS A 35 -0.34 -15.23 -4.59
N GLU A 36 0.96 -15.02 -4.45
CA GLU A 36 1.52 -14.14 -3.41
C GLU A 36 1.08 -12.68 -3.60
N ILE A 37 1.19 -12.15 -4.83
CA ILE A 37 0.72 -10.79 -5.13
C ILE A 37 -0.79 -10.68 -4.90
N LEU A 38 -1.57 -11.67 -5.34
CA LEU A 38 -3.02 -11.68 -5.15
C LEU A 38 -3.40 -11.64 -3.67
N THR A 39 -2.77 -12.49 -2.85
CA THR A 39 -3.02 -12.53 -1.41
C THR A 39 -2.56 -11.24 -0.72
N GLY A 40 -1.38 -10.71 -1.07
CA GLY A 40 -0.87 -9.43 -0.58
C GLY A 40 -1.81 -8.26 -0.91
N THR A 41 -2.27 -8.18 -2.17
CA THR A 41 -3.24 -7.15 -2.61
C THR A 41 -4.54 -7.26 -1.81
N SER A 42 -5.04 -8.48 -1.57
CA SER A 42 -6.25 -8.69 -0.78
C SER A 42 -6.08 -8.29 0.69
N TRP A 43 -4.91 -8.52 1.27
CA TRP A 43 -4.60 -8.12 2.65
C TRP A 43 -4.56 -6.60 2.79
N VAL A 44 -3.89 -5.92 1.85
CA VAL A 44 -3.85 -4.45 1.82
C VAL A 44 -5.27 -3.87 1.65
N LEU A 45 -6.05 -4.37 0.70
CA LEU A 45 -7.44 -3.90 0.48
C LEU A 45 -8.33 -4.08 1.70
N ASN A 46 -8.29 -5.26 2.34
CA ASN A 46 -9.09 -5.53 3.54
C ASN A 46 -8.61 -4.69 4.74
N GLY A 47 -7.29 -4.56 4.92
CA GLY A 47 -6.72 -3.72 5.98
C GLY A 47 -7.11 -2.25 5.82
N ILE A 48 -7.13 -1.73 4.59
CA ILE A 48 -7.62 -0.38 4.28
C ILE A 48 -9.10 -0.25 4.67
N LEU A 49 -9.97 -1.19 4.31
CA LEU A 49 -11.39 -1.14 4.70
C LEU A 49 -11.56 -1.16 6.22
N VAL A 50 -10.85 -2.05 6.93
CA VAL A 50 -10.86 -2.11 8.40
C VAL A 50 -10.37 -0.79 9.00
N SER A 51 -9.32 -0.18 8.44
CA SER A 51 -8.81 1.10 8.93
C SER A 51 -9.82 2.24 8.79
N ILE A 52 -10.62 2.28 7.71
CA ILE A 52 -11.70 3.27 7.56
C ILE A 52 -12.77 3.06 8.64
N VAL A 53 -13.22 1.82 8.83
CA VAL A 53 -14.25 1.49 9.83
C VAL A 53 -13.77 1.88 11.22
N LEU A 54 -12.51 1.56 11.56
CA LEU A 54 -11.92 1.94 12.83
C LEU A 54 -11.74 3.45 12.99
N ALA A 55 -11.40 4.18 11.92
CA ALA A 55 -11.30 5.64 11.97
C ALA A 55 -12.66 6.28 12.25
N ILE A 56 -13.74 5.79 11.61
CA ILE A 56 -15.10 6.27 11.84
C ILE A 56 -15.55 5.93 13.27
N LEU A 57 -15.41 4.68 13.70
CA LEU A 57 -15.80 4.24 15.04
C LEU A 57 -14.99 4.96 16.13
N GLY A 58 -13.67 5.08 15.95
CA GLY A 58 -12.79 5.79 16.88
C GLY A 58 -13.15 7.27 16.99
N GLY A 59 -13.48 7.92 15.87
CA GLY A 59 -13.95 9.30 15.86
C GLY A 59 -15.28 9.49 16.60
N LEU A 60 -16.27 8.63 16.33
CA LEU A 60 -17.58 8.68 17.00
C LEU A 60 -17.47 8.39 18.50
N LEU A 61 -16.69 7.38 18.88
CA LEU A 61 -16.45 7.04 20.29
C LEU A 61 -15.66 8.14 21.01
N GLY A 62 -14.69 8.75 20.34
CA GLY A 62 -13.92 9.87 20.89
C GLY A 62 -14.79 11.09 21.15
N LEU A 63 -15.64 11.46 20.18
CA LEU A 63 -16.61 12.55 20.35
C LEU A 63 -17.59 12.25 21.48
N GLY A 64 -18.20 11.06 21.51
CA GLY A 64 -19.13 10.67 22.58
C GLY A 64 -18.50 10.66 23.97
N ALA A 65 -17.29 10.10 24.10
CA ALA A 65 -16.56 10.07 25.37
C ALA A 65 -16.22 11.47 25.88
N ALA A 66 -15.89 12.42 24.98
CA ALA A 66 -15.59 13.80 25.35
C ALA A 66 -16.78 14.52 26.01
N PHE A 67 -18.02 14.19 25.63
CA PHE A 67 -19.23 14.81 26.23
C PHE A 67 -19.75 14.08 27.47
N VAL A 68 -19.61 12.75 27.54
CA VAL A 68 -20.25 11.94 28.61
C VAL A 68 -19.30 11.68 29.78
N ALA A 69 -18.04 11.34 29.53
CA ALA A 69 -17.11 10.89 30.56
C ALA A 69 -15.65 11.11 30.13
N PRO A 70 -15.07 12.30 30.42
CA PRO A 70 -13.71 12.64 30.00
C PRO A 70 -12.63 11.63 30.45
N ASN A 71 -12.84 11.00 31.61
CA ASN A 71 -11.90 10.02 32.15
C ASN A 71 -11.90 8.68 31.37
N LEU A 72 -12.98 8.35 30.64
CA LEU A 72 -13.02 7.16 29.78
C LEU A 72 -12.25 7.37 28.48
N ALA A 73 -12.03 8.63 28.07
CA ALA A 73 -11.34 8.95 26.82
C ALA A 73 -9.90 8.41 26.78
N SER A 74 -9.18 8.43 27.91
CA SER A 74 -7.80 7.92 27.97
C SER A 74 -7.71 6.42 27.70
N GLY A 75 -8.65 5.63 28.26
CA GLY A 75 -8.70 4.19 28.05
C GLY A 75 -9.07 3.81 26.62
N THR A 76 -10.02 4.52 26.00
CA THR A 76 -10.42 4.29 24.61
C THR A 76 -9.32 4.67 23.62
N ILE A 77 -8.54 5.72 23.89
CA ILE A 77 -7.37 6.09 23.09
C ILE A 77 -6.32 4.98 23.09
N LEU A 78 -5.97 4.42 24.26
CA LEU A 78 -5.02 3.31 24.36
C LEU A 78 -5.50 2.09 23.58
N LEU A 79 -6.75 1.66 23.79
CA LEU A 79 -7.34 0.53 23.09
C LEU A 79 -7.32 0.74 21.56
N SER A 80 -7.73 1.93 21.11
CA SER A 80 -7.74 2.27 19.67
C SER A 80 -6.33 2.26 19.07
N SER A 81 -5.31 2.64 19.85
CA SER A 81 -3.91 2.62 19.42
C SER A 81 -3.38 1.20 19.23
N PHE A 82 -3.72 0.27 20.13
CA PHE A 82 -3.39 -1.16 19.96
C PHE A 82 -4.05 -1.76 18.72
N VAL A 83 -5.35 -1.50 18.53
CA VAL A 83 -6.08 -2.01 17.36
C VAL A 83 -5.51 -1.41 16.08
N SER A 84 -5.19 -0.12 16.06
CA SER A 84 -4.57 0.56 14.92
C SER A 84 -3.19 -0.02 14.59
N LEU A 85 -2.35 -0.30 15.60
CA LEU A 85 -1.07 -0.98 15.41
C LEU A 85 -1.23 -2.39 14.81
N ALA A 86 -2.20 -3.18 15.30
CA ALA A 86 -2.49 -4.50 14.77
C ALA A 86 -2.91 -4.46 13.30
N VAL A 87 -3.76 -3.51 12.92
CA VAL A 87 -4.16 -3.29 11.51
C VAL A 87 -2.98 -2.80 10.68
N GLY A 88 -2.13 -1.92 11.23
CA GLY A 88 -0.89 -1.49 10.60
C GLY A 88 0.01 -2.68 10.26
N ILE A 89 0.23 -3.59 11.22
CA ILE A 89 1.02 -4.81 11.01
C ILE A 89 0.39 -5.69 9.92
N TRP A 90 -0.93 -5.85 9.92
CA TRP A 90 -1.62 -6.58 8.87
C TRP A 90 -1.36 -5.97 7.48
N ILE A 91 -1.55 -4.65 7.32
CA ILE A 91 -1.29 -3.95 6.06
C ILE A 91 0.19 -4.10 5.66
N PHE A 92 1.12 -4.01 6.60
CA PHE A 92 2.54 -4.23 6.37
C PHE A 92 2.85 -5.62 5.81
N LEU A 93 2.30 -6.67 6.41
CA LEU A 93 2.44 -8.04 5.89
C LEU A 93 1.84 -8.18 4.48
N GLY A 94 0.77 -7.45 4.20
CA GLY A 94 0.21 -7.33 2.85
C GLY A 94 1.21 -6.71 1.85
N TYR A 95 1.91 -5.64 2.23
CA TYR A 95 2.95 -5.03 1.40
C TYR A 95 4.18 -5.91 1.19
N LEU A 96 4.58 -6.72 2.18
CA LEU A 96 5.67 -7.67 2.01
C LEU A 96 5.35 -8.70 0.91
N LYS A 97 4.14 -9.27 0.94
CA LYS A 97 3.65 -10.20 -0.09
C LYS A 97 3.43 -9.54 -1.44
N LEU A 98 2.91 -8.31 -1.44
CA LEU A 98 2.68 -7.55 -2.68
C LEU A 98 3.99 -7.22 -3.41
N THR A 99 5.09 -7.07 -2.65
CA THR A 99 6.41 -6.70 -3.18
C THR A 99 7.39 -7.89 -3.26
N THR A 100 6.91 -9.15 -3.23
CA THR A 100 7.78 -10.31 -3.48
C THR A 100 8.51 -10.14 -4.82
N PRO A 101 9.79 -10.53 -4.94
CA PRO A 101 10.46 -10.61 -6.23
C PRO A 101 9.93 -11.75 -7.09
N ASP A 102 9.84 -11.52 -8.39
CA ASP A 102 9.46 -12.54 -9.38
C ASP A 102 10.67 -13.45 -9.65
N PRO A 103 10.61 -14.76 -9.32
CA PRO A 103 11.77 -15.65 -9.41
C PRO A 103 12.23 -15.88 -10.86
N GLN A 104 11.35 -15.66 -11.85
CA GLN A 104 11.65 -15.89 -13.27
C GLN A 104 12.06 -14.61 -14.00
N PHE A 105 12.09 -13.46 -13.31
CA PHE A 105 12.39 -12.20 -13.96
C PHE A 105 13.90 -12.01 -14.18
N THR A 106 14.31 -12.08 -15.45
CA THR A 106 15.71 -11.90 -15.90
C THR A 106 15.96 -10.53 -16.55
N GLY A 107 15.01 -9.58 -16.45
CA GLY A 107 15.10 -8.27 -17.08
C GLY A 107 16.08 -7.31 -16.41
N THR A 108 16.57 -6.33 -17.18
CA THR A 108 17.50 -5.29 -16.71
C THR A 108 16.82 -4.18 -15.90
N GLU A 109 15.51 -4.01 -16.04
CA GLU A 109 14.75 -3.09 -15.20
C GLU A 109 14.77 -3.59 -13.75
N ARG A 110 15.43 -2.86 -12.85
CA ARG A 110 15.48 -3.17 -11.42
C ARG A 110 14.37 -2.42 -10.68
N PRO A 111 13.16 -2.98 -10.50
CA PRO A 111 12.16 -2.44 -9.57
C PRO A 111 12.59 -2.60 -8.10
N ASP A 112 13.76 -3.18 -7.85
CA ASP A 112 14.27 -3.49 -6.52
C ASP A 112 14.36 -2.24 -5.64
N SER A 113 14.67 -1.08 -6.24
CA SER A 113 14.66 0.20 -5.52
C SER A 113 13.25 0.53 -5.01
N ALA A 114 12.21 0.43 -5.85
CA ALA A 114 10.84 0.70 -5.43
C ALA A 114 10.36 -0.30 -4.37
N ARG A 115 10.67 -1.59 -4.53
CA ARG A 115 10.32 -2.64 -3.54
C ARG A 115 11.00 -2.39 -2.20
N GLN A 116 12.30 -2.13 -2.20
CA GLN A 116 13.06 -1.86 -0.98
C GLN A 116 12.54 -0.62 -0.26
N VAL A 117 12.27 0.47 -0.99
CA VAL A 117 11.73 1.70 -0.38
C VAL A 117 10.35 1.46 0.23
N VAL A 118 9.44 0.71 -0.43
CA VAL A 118 8.13 0.35 0.16
C VAL A 118 8.32 -0.43 1.46
N ARG A 119 9.21 -1.43 1.48
CA ARG A 119 9.46 -2.27 2.67
C ARG A 119 10.06 -1.46 3.82
N VAL A 120 11.09 -0.65 3.54
CA VAL A 120 11.74 0.20 4.55
C VAL A 120 10.75 1.24 5.10
N ALA A 121 9.98 1.90 4.24
CA ALA A 121 8.99 2.88 4.67
C ALA A 121 7.89 2.23 5.52
N ALA A 122 7.43 1.04 5.14
CA ALA A 122 6.42 0.34 5.91
C ALA A 122 6.95 -0.18 7.27
N ILE A 123 8.21 -0.65 7.36
CA ILE A 123 8.87 -0.97 8.63
C ILE A 123 8.96 0.29 9.51
N ALA A 124 9.41 1.42 8.94
CA ALA A 124 9.49 2.68 9.66
C ALA A 124 8.12 3.11 10.21
N SER A 125 7.05 2.99 9.41
CA SER A 125 5.68 3.28 9.85
C SER A 125 5.27 2.43 11.06
N ILE A 126 5.56 1.12 11.08
CA ILE A 126 5.24 0.25 12.23
C ILE A 126 6.04 0.63 13.47
N VAL A 127 7.35 0.90 13.32
CA VAL A 127 8.21 1.31 14.44
C VAL A 127 7.72 2.63 15.02
N ILE A 128 7.38 3.62 14.18
CA ILE A 128 6.86 4.91 14.62
C ILE A 128 5.52 4.73 15.35
N SER A 129 4.59 3.92 14.82
CA SER A 129 3.32 3.63 15.49
C SER A 129 3.51 2.94 16.85
N ALA A 130 4.47 2.01 16.97
CA ALA A 130 4.80 1.37 18.24
C ALA A 130 5.38 2.37 19.25
N LEU A 131 6.27 3.28 18.81
CA LEU A 131 6.80 4.34 19.66
C LEU A 131 5.70 5.32 20.11
N GLN A 132 4.77 5.68 19.22
CA GLN A 132 3.62 6.51 19.57
C GLN A 132 2.73 5.85 20.62
N LEU A 133 2.49 4.54 20.50
CA LEU A 133 1.75 3.76 21.50
C LEU A 133 2.44 3.80 22.88
N LEU A 134 3.77 3.64 22.93
CA LEU A 134 4.54 3.72 24.17
C LEU A 134 4.49 5.12 24.79
N VAL A 135 4.67 6.17 24.00
CA VAL A 135 4.58 7.56 24.47
C VAL A 135 3.18 7.89 24.98
N GLY A 136 2.14 7.43 24.28
CA GLY A 136 0.75 7.58 24.72
C GLY A 136 0.47 6.85 26.03
N GLY A 137 0.98 5.62 26.18
CA GLY A 137 0.84 4.83 27.41
C GLY A 137 1.52 5.48 28.63
N ILE A 138 2.75 6.00 28.46
CA ILE A 138 3.47 6.72 29.51
C ILE A 138 2.73 8.01 29.90
N SER A 139 2.19 8.73 28.91
CA SER A 139 1.46 9.98 29.16
C SER A 139 0.21 9.75 30.00
N ILE A 140 -0.43 8.59 29.89
CA ILE A 140 -1.63 8.23 30.67
C ILE A 140 -1.25 7.76 32.08
N SER A 141 -0.16 7.02 32.23
CA SER A 141 0.24 6.45 33.53
C SER A 141 0.97 7.43 34.44
N ALA A 142 1.75 8.36 33.89
CA ALA A 142 2.65 9.20 34.67
C ALA A 142 1.97 10.42 35.33
N GLY A 143 0.66 10.62 35.13
CA GLY A 143 -0.06 11.76 35.71
C GLY A 143 0.51 13.11 35.25
N SER A 144 0.61 14.07 36.17
CA SER A 144 1.08 15.45 35.91
C SER A 144 2.60 15.57 35.68
N VAL A 145 3.19 14.70 34.86
CA VAL A 145 4.50 15.02 34.27
C VAL A 145 4.33 16.30 33.46
N PRO A 146 5.23 17.29 33.60
CA PRO A 146 5.19 18.49 32.78
C PRO A 146 5.12 18.10 31.30
N GLY A 147 3.96 18.32 30.67
CA GLY A 147 3.62 17.80 29.35
C GLY A 147 4.53 18.28 28.21
N GLY A 148 5.49 19.16 28.49
CA GLY A 148 6.43 19.71 27.52
C GLY A 148 7.28 18.64 26.84
N LEU A 149 7.98 17.76 27.59
CA LEU A 149 8.93 16.81 26.97
C LEU A 149 8.21 15.72 26.16
N LEU A 150 7.18 15.10 26.74
CA LEU A 150 6.37 14.08 26.06
C LEU A 150 5.61 14.67 24.86
N GLY A 151 5.14 15.91 24.97
CA GLY A 151 4.48 16.64 23.87
C GLY A 151 5.42 16.92 22.69
N ILE A 152 6.67 17.34 22.97
CA ILE A 152 7.69 17.54 21.92
C ILE A 152 8.01 16.20 21.25
N LEU A 153 8.25 15.14 22.02
CA LEU A 153 8.52 13.81 21.48
C LEU A 153 7.36 13.29 20.62
N GLY A 154 6.12 13.44 21.09
CA GLY A 154 4.92 13.09 20.34
C GLY A 154 4.82 13.86 19.02
N SER A 155 5.16 15.15 19.02
CA SER A 155 5.16 16.00 17.83
C SER A 155 6.23 15.59 16.82
N VAL A 156 7.45 15.26 17.28
CA VAL A 156 8.53 14.74 16.43
C VAL A 156 8.14 13.40 15.80
N LEU A 157 7.55 12.48 16.58
CA LEU A 157 7.05 11.21 16.07
C LEU A 157 5.90 11.39 15.08
N GLY A 158 5.00 12.35 15.32
CA GLY A 158 3.92 12.70 14.40
C GLY A 158 4.46 13.20 13.06
N PHE A 159 5.46 14.08 13.08
CA PHE A 159 6.11 14.58 11.88
C PHE A 159 6.87 13.48 11.12
N ALA A 160 7.61 12.62 11.84
CA ALA A 160 8.27 11.46 11.25
C ALA A 160 7.27 10.49 10.61
N SER A 161 6.11 10.27 11.24
CA SER A 161 5.01 9.45 10.72
C SER A 161 4.48 10.02 9.40
N LEU A 162 4.28 11.33 9.31
CA LEU A 162 3.84 12.00 8.10
C LEU A 162 4.83 11.83 6.94
N ILE A 163 6.13 11.94 7.21
CA ILE A 163 7.18 11.68 6.21
C ILE A 163 7.17 10.21 5.77
N ALA A 164 7.12 9.28 6.72
CA ALA A 164 7.08 7.84 6.42
C ALA A 164 5.86 7.49 5.56
N PHE A 165 4.69 8.03 5.89
CA PHE A 165 3.47 7.89 5.10
C PHE A 165 3.64 8.42 3.67
N ALA A 166 4.18 9.63 3.51
CA ALA A 166 4.41 10.21 2.19
C ALA A 166 5.38 9.36 1.35
N VAL A 167 6.51 8.95 1.92
CA VAL A 167 7.50 8.09 1.24
C VAL A 167 6.87 6.75 0.86
N GLN A 168 6.15 6.10 1.78
CA GLN A 168 5.47 4.83 1.53
C GLN A 168 4.43 4.96 0.42
N PHE A 169 3.66 6.05 0.42
CA PHE A 169 2.67 6.33 -0.61
C PHE A 169 3.31 6.47 -2.00
N PHE A 170 4.33 7.33 -2.15
CA PHE A 170 5.00 7.53 -3.44
C PHE A 170 5.71 6.26 -3.92
N ALA A 171 6.38 5.55 -3.01
CA ALA A 171 7.04 4.29 -3.35
C ALA A 171 6.03 3.24 -3.82
N THR A 172 4.86 3.18 -3.19
CA THR A 172 3.78 2.28 -3.59
C THR A 172 3.21 2.67 -4.96
N MET A 173 2.97 3.96 -5.23
CA MET A 173 2.54 4.41 -6.56
C MET A 173 3.58 4.13 -7.65
N ASN A 174 4.87 4.26 -7.35
CA ASN A 174 5.96 3.89 -8.26
C ASN A 174 5.94 2.40 -8.56
N TYR A 175 5.78 1.57 -7.52
CA TYR A 175 5.64 0.13 -7.68
C TYR A 175 4.40 -0.26 -8.50
N MET A 176 3.26 0.36 -8.22
CA MET A 176 2.01 0.12 -8.97
C MET A 176 2.13 0.51 -10.44
N MET A 177 2.82 1.61 -10.76
CA MET A 177 3.07 2.00 -12.16
C MET A 177 3.97 1.01 -12.89
N TRP A 178 5.02 0.54 -12.22
CA TRP A 178 5.90 -0.49 -12.79
C TRP A 178 5.12 -1.80 -13.02
N MET A 179 4.34 -2.23 -12.04
CA MET A 179 3.50 -3.42 -12.15
C MET A 179 2.41 -3.25 -13.23
N ALA A 180 1.86 -2.04 -13.39
CA ALA A 180 0.91 -1.70 -14.45
C ALA A 180 1.47 -1.94 -15.85
N GLY A 181 2.77 -1.73 -16.06
CA GLY A 181 3.44 -2.05 -17.34
C GLY A 181 3.45 -3.53 -17.70
N ARG A 182 3.17 -4.42 -16.74
CA ARG A 182 3.07 -5.88 -16.95
C ARG A 182 1.63 -6.36 -17.20
N PHE A 183 0.64 -5.49 -17.03
CA PHE A 183 -0.74 -5.76 -17.40
C PHE A 183 -1.01 -5.21 -18.81
N PRO A 184 -1.74 -5.93 -19.67
CA PRO A 184 -2.21 -5.38 -20.95
C PRO A 184 -3.41 -4.44 -20.76
N ASP A 185 -3.38 -3.59 -19.73
CA ASP A 185 -4.41 -2.58 -19.44
C ASP A 185 -3.74 -1.21 -19.22
N MET A 186 -3.82 -0.35 -20.23
CA MET A 186 -3.26 1.01 -20.21
C MET A 186 -3.97 1.92 -19.21
N TRP A 187 -5.19 1.58 -18.78
CA TRP A 187 -5.95 2.36 -17.81
C TRP A 187 -5.23 2.40 -16.45
N ILE A 188 -4.73 1.25 -15.97
CA ILE A 188 -4.06 1.15 -14.66
C ILE A 188 -2.81 2.00 -14.66
N TYR A 189 -2.04 1.97 -15.75
CA TYR A 189 -0.83 2.76 -15.90
C TYR A 189 -1.12 4.27 -15.86
N ARG A 190 -2.10 4.73 -16.66
CA ARG A 190 -2.49 6.15 -16.69
C ARG A 190 -2.99 6.63 -15.32
N ARG A 191 -3.86 5.85 -14.66
CA ARG A 191 -4.41 6.19 -13.35
C ARG A 191 -3.36 6.19 -12.26
N ALA A 192 -2.46 5.21 -12.21
CA ALA A 192 -1.37 5.20 -11.25
C ALA A 192 -0.45 6.42 -11.42
N LYS A 193 -0.20 6.87 -12.66
CA LYS A 193 0.55 8.11 -12.95
C LYS A 193 -0.17 9.37 -12.49
N THR A 194 -1.47 9.47 -12.74
CA THR A 194 -2.29 10.60 -12.28
C THR A 194 -2.40 10.61 -10.75
N TYR A 195 -2.64 9.46 -10.13
CA TYR A 195 -2.82 9.32 -8.68
C TYR A 195 -1.56 9.61 -7.88
N ARG A 196 -0.37 9.41 -8.47
CA ARG A 196 0.91 9.82 -7.87
C ARG A 196 0.92 11.29 -7.45
N TRP A 197 0.31 12.17 -8.25
CA TRP A 197 0.26 13.61 -7.97
C TRP A 197 -1.08 14.06 -7.39
N LEU A 198 -2.18 13.44 -7.84
CA LEU A 198 -3.51 13.81 -7.40
C LEU A 198 -3.75 13.49 -5.92
N LEU A 199 -3.33 12.32 -5.43
CA LEU A 199 -3.67 11.89 -4.07
C LEU A 199 -2.97 12.70 -2.97
N PRO A 200 -1.68 13.10 -3.08
CA PRO A 200 -1.07 14.01 -2.10
C PRO A 200 -1.73 15.39 -2.08
N VAL A 201 -2.08 15.92 -3.25
CA VAL A 201 -2.79 17.21 -3.35
C VAL A 201 -4.18 17.09 -2.72
N LEU A 202 -4.91 16.02 -3.04
CA LEU A 202 -6.26 15.80 -2.52
C LEU A 202 -6.25 15.47 -1.01
N GLY A 203 -5.19 14.83 -0.52
CA GLY A 203 -4.94 14.61 0.90
C GLY A 203 -4.66 15.93 1.63
N THR A 204 -3.75 16.77 1.13
CA THR A 204 -3.39 18.04 1.77
C THR A 204 -4.51 19.08 1.72
N VAL A 205 -5.09 19.32 0.54
CA VAL A 205 -6.21 20.27 0.36
C VAL A 205 -7.45 19.75 1.08
N GLY A 206 -7.72 18.46 0.98
CA GLY A 206 -8.95 17.91 1.53
C GLY A 206 -8.89 17.58 3.02
N VAL A 207 -7.74 17.69 3.70
CA VAL A 207 -7.68 17.82 5.17
C VAL A 207 -8.45 19.08 5.63
N ILE A 208 -8.43 20.16 4.83
CA ILE A 208 -9.20 21.39 5.12
C ILE A 208 -10.71 21.12 5.08
N VAL A 209 -11.15 20.26 4.15
CA VAL A 209 -12.56 19.92 3.92
C VAL A 209 -12.99 18.65 4.69
N LEU A 210 -12.08 17.99 5.41
CA LEU A 210 -12.23 16.67 6.07
C LEU A 210 -12.60 15.48 5.16
N VAL A 211 -13.11 15.71 3.95
CA VAL A 211 -13.56 14.66 3.00
C VAL A 211 -12.42 14.15 2.11
N GLY A 212 -11.33 14.91 1.96
CA GLY A 212 -10.22 14.59 1.05
C GLY A 212 -9.60 13.22 1.26
N PRO A 213 -9.09 12.91 2.47
CA PRO A 213 -8.45 11.63 2.74
C PRO A 213 -9.35 10.44 2.38
N LEU A 214 -10.66 10.56 2.57
CA LEU A 214 -11.63 9.52 2.27
C LEU A 214 -11.78 9.30 0.76
N ILE A 215 -11.89 10.38 -0.02
CA ILE A 215 -11.91 10.30 -1.50
C ILE A 215 -10.60 9.71 -2.03
N ALA A 216 -9.46 10.18 -1.53
CA ALA A 216 -8.14 9.70 -1.95
C ALA A 216 -8.01 8.18 -1.73
N LEU A 217 -8.49 7.72 -0.58
CA LEU A 217 -8.47 6.32 -0.21
C LEU A 217 -9.42 5.48 -1.08
N ILE A 218 -10.62 5.97 -1.42
CA ILE A 218 -11.52 5.30 -2.38
C ILE A 218 -10.87 5.15 -3.75
N LEU A 219 -10.23 6.22 -4.27
CA LEU A 219 -9.54 6.17 -5.56
C LEU A 219 -8.39 5.16 -5.54
N TYR A 220 -7.62 5.12 -4.45
CA TYR A 220 -6.55 4.16 -4.26
C TYR A 220 -7.09 2.72 -4.16
N TRP A 221 -8.17 2.50 -3.42
CA TRP A 221 -8.84 1.20 -3.30
C TRP A 221 -9.34 0.69 -4.66
N ASN A 222 -9.93 1.56 -5.47
CA ASN A 222 -10.39 1.22 -6.82
C ASN A 222 -9.25 0.75 -7.73
N LEU A 223 -8.09 1.43 -7.69
CA LEU A 223 -6.90 1.03 -8.44
C LEU A 223 -6.43 -0.38 -8.04
N LEU A 224 -6.34 -0.65 -6.73
CA LEU A 224 -5.91 -1.95 -6.21
C LEU A 224 -6.93 -3.05 -6.50
N ASP A 225 -8.23 -2.77 -6.40
CA ASP A 225 -9.29 -3.74 -6.73
C ASP A 225 -9.25 -4.14 -8.21
N ARG A 226 -8.99 -3.18 -9.10
CA ARG A 226 -8.81 -3.48 -10.54
C ARG A 226 -7.61 -4.40 -10.78
N VAL A 227 -6.47 -4.11 -10.16
CA VAL A 227 -5.28 -4.99 -10.21
C VAL A 227 -5.62 -6.39 -9.68
N ARG A 228 -6.32 -6.48 -8.55
CA ARG A 228 -6.78 -7.76 -7.99
C ARG A 228 -7.66 -8.53 -8.97
N LYS A 229 -8.57 -7.88 -9.70
CA LYS A 229 -9.43 -8.52 -10.71
C LYS A 229 -8.61 -9.12 -11.86
N HIS A 230 -7.59 -8.41 -12.37
CA HIS A 230 -6.70 -9.00 -13.38
C HIS A 230 -5.91 -10.18 -12.84
N LEU A 231 -5.37 -10.09 -11.61
CA LEU A 231 -4.66 -11.20 -10.98
C LEU A 231 -5.55 -12.44 -10.82
N LYS A 232 -6.81 -12.25 -10.41
CA LYS A 232 -7.79 -13.36 -10.31
C LYS A 232 -8.06 -13.99 -11.67
N ALA A 233 -8.26 -13.18 -12.71
CA ALA A 233 -8.49 -13.68 -14.06
C ALA A 233 -7.28 -14.47 -14.58
N ILE A 234 -6.06 -13.92 -14.46
CA ILE A 234 -4.83 -14.63 -14.88
C ILE A 234 -4.69 -15.95 -14.13
N THR A 235 -4.99 -15.99 -12.84
CA THR A 235 -4.93 -17.23 -12.06
C THR A 235 -5.97 -18.27 -12.51
N ALA A 236 -7.14 -17.82 -12.97
CA ALA A 236 -8.26 -18.69 -13.34
C ALA A 236 -8.20 -19.16 -14.81
N THR A 237 -7.84 -18.28 -15.73
CA THR A 237 -7.89 -18.52 -17.19
C THR A 237 -6.53 -18.50 -17.87
N GLY A 238 -5.48 -18.03 -17.19
CA GLY A 238 -4.19 -17.72 -17.83
C GLY A 238 -4.19 -16.42 -18.62
N GLU A 239 -5.32 -15.69 -18.65
CA GLU A 239 -5.51 -14.47 -19.43
C GLU A 239 -5.92 -13.30 -18.52
N PRO A 240 -5.53 -12.06 -18.88
CA PRO A 240 -5.97 -10.85 -18.18
C PRO A 240 -7.50 -10.67 -18.23
N ALA A 241 -8.08 -10.10 -17.18
CA ALA A 241 -9.51 -9.75 -17.19
C ALA A 241 -9.83 -8.74 -18.31
N VAL A 242 -10.87 -8.99 -19.10
CA VAL A 242 -11.46 -8.00 -20.01
C VAL A 242 -12.39 -7.12 -19.19
N LEU A 243 -11.92 -5.93 -18.81
CA LEU A 243 -12.70 -4.96 -18.06
C LEU A 243 -13.17 -3.84 -19.00
N PRO A 244 -14.40 -3.33 -18.85
CA PRO A 244 -14.88 -2.22 -19.66
C PRO A 244 -13.94 -1.02 -19.48
N ASP A 245 -13.58 -0.39 -20.59
CA ASP A 245 -12.87 0.88 -20.53
C ASP A 245 -13.83 1.92 -19.97
N MET A 246 -13.61 2.36 -18.73
CA MET A 246 -14.47 3.35 -18.06
C MET A 246 -14.17 4.78 -18.53
N MET A 247 -13.51 4.95 -19.68
CA MET A 247 -13.19 6.25 -20.30
C MET A 247 -13.68 6.34 -21.75
N GLY A 248 -14.82 5.70 -22.05
CA GLY A 248 -15.66 6.06 -23.19
C GLY A 248 -16.34 7.42 -22.97
#